data_AF-A0A9E1PC10-F1
#
_entry.id   AF-A0A9E1PC10-F1
#
_cell.length_a   1.000
_cell.length_b   1.000
_cell.length_c   1.000
_cell.angle_alpha   90.00
_cell.angle_beta   90.00
_cell.angle_gamma   90.00
#
_symmetry.space_group_name_H-M   'P 1'
#
loop_
_entity.id
_entity.type
_entity.pdbx_description
1 polymer ?
#
loop_
_entity_poly.entity_id
_entity_poly.type
_entity_poly.pdbx_seq_one_letter_code
_entity_poly.pdbx_strand_id
1 'polypeptide(L)'
;MTVLNNIEKIRFLLLEKKYGSIGFVQIYRFCKKVFFYLMFLYIPASALAIVTNNMILKEERYAAILLSGYAFSDYDYWASPIAFLGSYPAWTLYFNFNGLKTDYFFNATKEDMKNVLIDPKYESIVMVGHGSRNGWKATDSFVSNDDVNGWKELFEPKKGEWFQLSCAGQDTYPEHIGELVMNNNNNVYYYSGEVAGTTMFITDAVTGFRLMKYQTNKRNLAK
;
A
#
# COMPACT_ATOMS: atom_id res chain seq x y z
N MET A 1 25.31 13.35 23.31
CA MET A 1 25.12 14.17 22.09
C MET A 1 26.29 14.08 21.08
N THR A 2 27.31 13.25 21.33
CA THR A 2 28.59 13.24 20.58
C THR A 2 28.73 12.10 19.57
N VAL A 3 27.97 11.00 19.73
CA VAL A 3 28.10 9.78 18.91
C VAL A 3 27.39 9.90 17.55
N LEU A 4 26.18 10.47 17.52
CA LEU A 4 25.43 10.72 16.28
C LEU A 4 26.19 11.64 15.31
N ASN A 5 26.82 12.68 15.85
CA ASN A 5 27.58 13.66 15.08
C ASN A 5 28.85 13.04 14.44
N ASN A 6 29.42 12.02 15.07
CA ASN A 6 30.57 11.28 14.53
C ASN A 6 30.16 10.30 13.41
N ILE A 7 28.98 9.68 13.51
CA ILE A 7 28.46 8.77 12.48
C ILE A 7 28.13 9.53 11.19
N GLU A 8 27.53 10.72 11.31
CA GLU A 8 27.26 11.61 10.17
C GLU A 8 28.56 12.07 9.48
N LYS A 9 29.58 12.43 10.26
CA LYS A 9 30.92 12.74 9.74
C LYS A 9 31.54 11.57 8.99
N ILE A 10 31.46 10.36 9.54
CA ILE A 10 32.02 9.16 8.91
C ILE A 10 31.29 8.83 7.61
N ARG A 11 29.96 8.91 7.58
CA ARG A 11 29.16 8.71 6.34
C ARG A 11 29.50 9.76 5.28
N PHE A 12 29.62 11.02 5.69
CA PHE A 12 30.00 12.12 4.80
C PHE A 12 31.39 11.87 4.18
N LEU A 13 32.38 11.50 5.00
CA LEU A 13 33.74 11.20 4.55
C LEU A 13 33.80 9.97 3.63
N LEU A 14 33.00 8.93 3.88
CA LEU A 14 32.93 7.74 3.03
C LEU A 14 32.30 8.04 1.66
N LEU A 15 31.28 8.90 1.61
CA LEU A 15 30.63 9.32 0.37
C LEU A 15 31.50 10.31 -0.42
N GLU A 16 32.15 11.26 0.26
CA GLU A 16 33.11 12.19 -0.34
C GLU A 16 34.32 11.44 -0.94
N LYS A 17 34.83 10.41 -0.25
CA LYS A 17 35.92 9.56 -0.76
C LYS A 17 35.54 8.79 -2.03
N LYS A 18 34.26 8.41 -2.18
CA LYS A 18 33.78 7.60 -3.32
C LYS A 18 33.39 8.44 -4.55
N TYR A 19 32.88 9.66 -4.35
CA TYR A 19 32.32 10.50 -5.42
C TYR A 19 33.02 11.87 -5.58
N GLY A 20 33.96 12.23 -4.70
CA GLY A 20 34.56 13.56 -4.61
C GLY A 20 33.58 14.60 -4.03
N SER A 21 34.12 15.66 -3.40
CA SER A 21 33.32 16.75 -2.82
C SER A 21 32.45 17.46 -3.86
N ILE A 22 32.97 17.61 -5.08
CA ILE A 22 32.27 18.20 -6.23
C ILE A 22 31.11 17.29 -6.71
N GLY A 23 31.32 15.97 -6.76
CA GLY A 23 30.30 15.01 -7.22
C GLY A 23 29.13 14.86 -6.24
N PHE A 24 29.40 14.84 -4.93
CA PHE A 24 28.34 14.78 -3.92
C PHE A 24 27.43 16.02 -3.94
N VAL A 25 28.02 17.22 -4.04
CA VAL A 25 27.26 18.48 -4.13
C VAL A 25 26.40 18.51 -5.40
N GLN A 26 26.91 17.98 -6.52
CA GLN A 26 26.14 17.89 -7.76
C GLN A 26 24.96 16.90 -7.64
N ILE A 27 25.18 15.71 -7.08
CA ILE A 27 24.11 14.72 -6.84
C ILE A 27 23.05 15.31 -5.91
N TYR A 28 23.46 15.94 -4.80
CA TYR A 28 22.53 16.57 -3.87
C TYR A 28 21.69 17.66 -4.55
N ARG A 29 22.33 18.54 -5.34
CA ARG A 29 21.63 19.59 -6.10
C ARG A 29 20.65 18.99 -7.11
N PHE A 30 21.04 17.91 -7.79
CA PHE A 30 20.18 17.19 -8.71
C PHE A 30 18.97 16.59 -8.00
N CYS A 31 19.17 15.81 -6.93
CA CYS A 31 18.11 15.23 -6.12
C CYS A 31 17.17 16.30 -5.55
N LYS A 32 17.71 17.41 -5.04
CA LYS A 32 16.93 18.55 -4.57
C LYS A 32 16.05 19.12 -5.68
N LYS A 33 16.61 19.32 -6.88
CA LYS A 33 15.87 19.84 -8.04
C LYS A 33 14.75 18.88 -8.46
N VAL A 34 15.04 17.59 -8.54
CA VAL A 34 14.05 16.55 -8.83
C VAL A 34 12.94 16.53 -7.78
N PHE A 35 13.30 16.57 -6.49
CA PHE A 35 12.34 16.62 -5.39
C PHE A 35 11.40 17.83 -5.50
N PHE A 36 11.92 19.02 -5.80
CA PHE A 36 11.08 20.19 -6.03
C PHE A 36 10.08 19.97 -7.18
N TYR A 37 10.51 19.42 -8.32
CA TYR A 37 9.60 19.13 -9.42
C TYR A 37 8.55 18.08 -9.06
N LEU A 38 8.94 17.02 -8.35
CA LEU A 38 7.99 16.03 -7.87
C LEU A 38 6.96 16.66 -6.92
N MET A 39 7.36 17.63 -6.10
CA MET A 39 6.44 18.33 -5.21
C MET A 39 5.44 19.22 -5.95
N PHE A 40 5.85 19.84 -7.05
CA PHE A 40 4.95 20.59 -7.94
C PHE A 40 3.90 19.70 -8.61
N LEU A 41 4.14 18.40 -8.76
CA LEU A 41 3.13 17.44 -9.25
C LEU A 41 2.30 16.87 -8.09
N TYR A 42 2.96 16.52 -6.99
CA TYR A 42 2.34 15.87 -5.85
C TYR A 42 1.32 16.76 -5.14
N ILE A 43 1.64 18.04 -4.89
CA ILE A 43 0.75 18.94 -4.14
C ILE A 43 -0.58 19.17 -4.88
N PRO A 44 -0.60 19.54 -6.18
CA PRO A 44 -1.85 19.68 -6.91
C PRO A 44 -2.64 18.37 -7.01
N ALA A 45 -1.97 17.24 -7.23
CA ALA A 45 -2.64 15.93 -7.26
C ALA A 45 -3.27 15.58 -5.90
N SER A 46 -2.58 15.87 -4.80
CA SER A 46 -3.10 15.68 -3.43
C SER A 46 -4.30 16.59 -3.17
N ALA A 47 -4.24 17.86 -3.58
CA ALA A 47 -5.35 18.79 -3.43
C ALA A 47 -6.59 18.31 -4.21
N LEU A 48 -6.39 17.83 -5.45
CA LEU A 48 -7.46 17.25 -6.25
C LEU A 48 -8.04 16.00 -5.58
N ALA A 49 -7.19 15.12 -5.04
CA ALA A 49 -7.61 13.94 -4.29
C ALA A 49 -8.49 14.31 -3.08
N ILE A 50 -8.08 15.30 -2.29
CA ILE A 50 -8.85 15.79 -1.12
C ILE A 50 -10.21 16.34 -1.55
N VAL A 51 -10.24 17.19 -2.58
CA VAL A 51 -11.48 17.81 -3.07
C VAL A 51 -12.43 16.75 -3.63
N THR A 52 -11.91 15.82 -4.42
CA THR A 52 -12.74 14.75 -5.01
C THR A 52 -13.32 13.82 -3.93
N ASN A 53 -12.49 13.41 -2.96
CA ASN A 53 -12.88 12.50 -1.88
C ASN A 53 -13.95 13.10 -0.95
N ASN A 54 -13.79 14.39 -0.59
CA ASN A 54 -14.60 14.99 0.47
C ASN A 54 -15.75 15.87 -0.05
N MET A 55 -15.59 16.50 -1.21
CA MET A 55 -16.55 17.49 -1.70
C MET A 55 -17.35 17.01 -2.90
N ILE A 56 -16.75 16.25 -3.82
CA ILE A 56 -17.40 15.84 -5.07
C ILE A 56 -18.21 14.55 -4.86
N LEU A 57 -17.59 13.52 -4.27
CA LEU A 57 -18.29 12.25 -4.02
C LEU A 57 -19.28 12.41 -2.87
N LYS A 58 -20.56 12.15 -3.18
CA LYS A 58 -21.67 12.24 -2.22
C LYS A 58 -22.13 10.89 -1.71
N GLU A 59 -21.88 9.82 -2.45
CA GLU A 59 -22.18 8.46 -2.02
C GLU A 59 -21.24 8.03 -0.90
N GLU A 60 -21.79 7.34 0.10
CA GLU A 60 -21.04 6.79 1.25
C GLU A 60 -20.53 5.37 0.92
N ARG A 61 -19.76 5.27 -0.16
CA ARG A 61 -19.12 4.03 -0.62
C ARG A 61 -17.62 4.21 -0.58
N TYR A 62 -16.92 3.26 0.03
CA TYR A 62 -15.52 3.45 0.43
C TYR A 62 -14.61 2.30 -0.04
N ALA A 63 -13.37 2.67 -0.33
CA ALA A 63 -12.23 1.79 -0.31
C ALA A 63 -11.48 1.95 1.02
N ALA A 64 -11.38 0.88 1.80
CA ALA A 64 -10.56 0.86 3.00
C ALA A 64 -9.10 0.59 2.63
N ILE A 65 -8.18 1.42 3.11
CA ILE A 65 -6.75 1.30 2.86
C ILE A 65 -6.06 1.01 4.19
N LEU A 66 -5.74 -0.26 4.41
CA LEU A 66 -5.16 -0.82 5.63
C LEU A 66 -3.64 -0.83 5.52
N LEU A 67 -2.98 0.07 6.24
CA LEU A 67 -1.53 0.23 6.25
C LEU A 67 -0.95 -0.39 7.53
N SER A 68 -0.29 -1.54 7.40
CA SER A 68 0.38 -2.18 8.54
C SER A 68 1.59 -1.38 9.02
N GLY A 69 1.87 -1.42 10.33
CA GLY A 69 3.15 -0.97 10.89
C GLY A 69 4.36 -1.81 10.42
N TYR A 70 4.11 -2.88 9.67
CA TYR A 70 5.10 -3.72 9.00
C TYR A 70 5.18 -3.48 7.49
N ALA A 71 4.85 -2.27 7.02
CA ALA A 71 4.74 -1.98 5.58
C ALA A 71 6.05 -2.12 4.78
N PHE A 72 7.21 -1.81 5.39
CA PHE A 72 8.51 -1.76 4.68
C PHE A 72 9.65 -2.55 5.34
N SER A 73 9.53 -2.92 6.61
CA SER A 73 10.59 -3.58 7.41
C SER A 73 9.98 -4.34 8.58
N ASP A 74 10.82 -4.76 9.54
CA ASP A 74 10.37 -5.03 10.91
C ASP A 74 9.58 -3.83 11.46
N TYR A 75 8.79 -4.06 12.51
CA TYR A 75 7.84 -3.09 13.07
C TYR A 75 8.42 -1.67 13.10
N ASP A 76 7.86 -0.81 12.26
CA ASP A 76 8.22 0.60 12.17
C ASP A 76 6.94 1.42 12.04
N TYR A 77 6.60 2.13 13.11
CA TYR A 77 5.43 2.98 13.17
C TYR A 77 5.44 4.12 12.13
N TRP A 78 6.61 4.42 11.52
CA TRP A 78 6.72 5.36 10.39
C TRP A 78 6.44 4.73 9.03
N ALA A 79 6.43 3.40 8.93
CA ALA A 79 6.22 2.72 7.66
C ALA A 79 4.84 3.06 7.07
N SER A 80 3.80 3.08 7.91
CA SER A 80 2.44 3.43 7.49
C SER A 80 2.31 4.90 7.01
N PRO A 81 2.77 5.92 7.76
CA PRO A 81 2.83 7.30 7.27
C PRO A 81 3.61 7.48 5.96
N ILE A 82 4.74 6.80 5.79
CA ILE A 82 5.53 6.88 4.55
C ILE A 82 4.78 6.26 3.38
N ALA A 83 4.14 5.10 3.60
CA ALA A 83 3.32 4.45 2.58
C ALA A 83 2.19 5.37 2.11
N PHE A 84 1.48 6.00 3.06
CA PHE A 84 0.46 6.99 2.77
C PHE A 84 1.00 8.16 1.93
N LEU A 85 2.10 8.81 2.35
CA LEU A 85 2.66 9.94 1.62
C LEU A 85 3.12 9.55 0.19
N GLY A 86 3.57 8.31 0.00
CA GLY A 86 3.95 7.84 -1.32
C GLY A 86 2.76 7.55 -2.24
N SER A 87 1.65 7.08 -1.68
CA SER A 87 0.53 6.54 -2.46
C SER A 87 -0.72 7.39 -2.51
N TYR A 88 -0.87 8.34 -1.57
CA TYR A 88 -2.13 9.03 -1.31
C TYR A 88 -2.79 9.60 -2.58
N PRO A 89 -2.13 10.40 -3.42
CA PRO A 89 -2.80 11.01 -4.56
C PRO A 89 -3.27 9.98 -5.58
N ALA A 90 -2.42 9.00 -5.91
CA ALA A 90 -2.71 8.04 -6.95
C ALA A 90 -3.82 7.06 -6.53
N TRP A 91 -3.77 6.53 -5.30
CA TRP A 91 -4.78 5.60 -4.81
C TRP A 91 -6.11 6.29 -4.58
N THR A 92 -6.11 7.47 -3.97
CA THR A 92 -7.33 8.25 -3.74
C THR A 92 -7.99 8.62 -5.06
N LEU A 93 -7.25 9.14 -6.03
CA LEU A 93 -7.81 9.46 -7.34
C LEU A 93 -8.30 8.20 -8.08
N TYR A 94 -7.57 7.09 -8.00
CA TYR A 94 -8.01 5.82 -8.57
C TYR A 94 -9.41 5.42 -8.09
N PHE A 95 -9.61 5.39 -6.77
CA PHE A 95 -10.92 5.02 -6.21
C PHE A 95 -11.98 6.10 -6.46
N ASN A 96 -11.60 7.38 -6.39
CA ASN A 96 -12.54 8.47 -6.62
C ASN A 96 -13.09 8.46 -8.05
N PHE A 97 -12.25 8.14 -9.04
CA PHE A 97 -12.69 7.98 -10.44
C PHE A 97 -13.62 6.78 -10.63
N ASN A 98 -13.58 5.80 -9.72
CA ASN A 98 -14.51 4.67 -9.68
C ASN A 98 -15.73 4.93 -8.77
N GLY A 99 -15.89 6.16 -8.26
CA GLY A 99 -17.02 6.56 -7.42
C GLY A 99 -16.91 6.15 -5.96
N LEU A 100 -15.74 5.69 -5.49
CA LEU A 100 -15.51 5.35 -4.09
C LEU A 100 -14.65 6.41 -3.41
N LYS A 101 -15.02 6.79 -2.19
CA LYS A 101 -14.14 7.51 -1.27
C LYS A 101 -13.06 6.58 -0.73
N THR A 102 -12.04 7.15 -0.08
CA THR A 102 -10.96 6.41 0.57
C THR A 102 -10.86 6.72 2.05
N ASP A 103 -10.75 5.67 2.87
CA ASP A 103 -10.45 5.74 4.30
C ASP A 103 -9.11 5.05 4.55
N TYR A 104 -8.17 5.77 5.17
CA TYR A 104 -6.83 5.26 5.48
C TYR A 104 -6.73 4.88 6.96
N PHE A 105 -6.34 3.64 7.21
CA PHE A 105 -6.09 3.11 8.55
C PHE A 105 -4.59 2.99 8.75
N PHE A 106 -4.03 3.82 9.63
CA PHE A 106 -2.61 3.82 9.94
C PHE A 106 -2.30 2.84 11.06
N ASN A 107 -1.23 2.06 10.91
CA ASN A 107 -0.89 0.97 11.83
C ASN A 107 -2.09 0.03 12.05
N ALA A 108 -2.73 -0.34 10.95
CA ALA A 108 -3.95 -1.13 10.94
C ALA A 108 -3.75 -2.48 11.65
N THR A 109 -4.72 -2.82 12.50
CA THR A 109 -4.77 -4.03 13.33
C THR A 109 -5.69 -5.09 12.73
N LYS A 110 -5.70 -6.28 13.33
CA LYS A 110 -6.64 -7.34 12.98
C LYS A 110 -8.10 -6.93 13.21
N GLU A 111 -8.37 -6.17 14.28
CA GLU A 111 -9.72 -5.69 14.56
C GLU A 111 -10.16 -4.62 13.54
N ASP A 112 -9.25 -3.75 13.07
CA ASP A 112 -9.56 -2.82 11.98
C ASP A 112 -9.98 -3.55 10.70
N MET A 113 -9.25 -4.61 10.33
CA MET A 113 -9.61 -5.45 9.18
C MET A 113 -10.99 -6.08 9.37
N LYS A 114 -11.24 -6.69 10.53
CA LYS A 114 -12.55 -7.29 10.84
C LYS A 114 -13.69 -6.26 10.76
N ASN A 115 -13.50 -5.06 11.31
CA ASN A 115 -14.50 -3.99 11.26
C ASN A 115 -14.75 -3.51 9.82
N VAL A 116 -13.71 -3.41 8.99
CA VAL A 116 -13.85 -3.10 7.57
C VAL A 116 -14.65 -4.18 6.82
N LEU A 117 -14.44 -5.45 7.17
CA LEU A 117 -15.23 -6.54 6.59
C LEU A 117 -16.71 -6.43 6.98
N ILE A 118 -17.02 -6.18 8.25
CA ILE A 118 -18.39 -6.11 8.75
C ILE A 118 -19.14 -4.89 8.21
N ASP A 119 -18.49 -3.72 8.12
CA ASP A 119 -19.16 -2.49 7.70
C ASP A 119 -19.47 -2.49 6.19
N PRO A 120 -20.76 -2.44 5.79
CA PRO A 120 -21.17 -2.54 4.39
C PRO A 120 -20.77 -1.31 3.55
N LYS A 121 -20.37 -0.19 4.16
CA LYS A 121 -19.93 0.99 3.39
C LYS A 121 -18.61 0.75 2.65
N TYR A 122 -17.78 -0.18 3.16
CA TYR A 122 -16.53 -0.55 2.52
C TYR A 122 -16.79 -1.61 1.45
N GLU A 123 -16.57 -1.24 0.19
CA GLU A 123 -16.73 -2.12 -0.98
C GLU A 123 -15.40 -2.62 -1.53
N SER A 124 -14.35 -1.81 -1.42
CA SER A 124 -12.99 -2.13 -1.87
C SER A 124 -12.03 -2.17 -0.68
N ILE A 125 -11.00 -2.99 -0.75
CA ILE A 125 -10.02 -3.17 0.32
C ILE A 125 -8.62 -3.19 -0.28
N VAL A 126 -7.73 -2.36 0.28
CA VAL A 126 -6.30 -2.35 -0.01
C VAL A 126 -5.57 -2.72 1.25
N MET A 127 -4.72 -3.74 1.18
CA MET A 127 -3.86 -4.15 2.30
C MET A 127 -2.40 -3.94 1.94
N VAL A 128 -1.65 -3.35 2.86
CA VAL A 128 -0.23 -3.03 2.67
C VAL A 128 0.61 -3.61 3.80
N GLY A 129 1.66 -4.34 3.44
CA GLY A 129 2.74 -4.78 4.32
C GLY A 129 3.13 -6.23 4.11
N HIS A 130 3.81 -6.81 5.09
CA HIS A 130 4.19 -8.23 5.02
C HIS A 130 2.96 -9.14 4.97
N GLY A 131 3.14 -10.33 4.40
CA GLY A 131 2.06 -11.28 4.23
C GLY A 131 2.46 -12.43 3.35
N SER A 132 1.47 -13.23 3.00
CA SER A 132 1.53 -14.32 2.04
C SER A 132 0.29 -14.24 1.15
N ARG A 133 0.15 -15.15 0.19
CA ARG A 133 -1.08 -15.25 -0.62
C ARG A 133 -2.34 -15.46 0.24
N ASN A 134 -2.18 -16.07 1.41
CA ASN A 134 -3.26 -16.53 2.28
C ASN A 134 -3.34 -15.76 3.60
N GLY A 135 -2.64 -14.63 3.69
CA GLY A 135 -2.68 -13.84 4.90
C GLY A 135 -1.91 -12.54 4.83
N TRP A 136 -2.15 -11.70 5.82
CA TRP A 136 -1.56 -10.37 5.92
C TRP A 136 -1.10 -10.11 7.35
N LYS A 137 0.11 -9.56 7.48
CA LYS A 137 0.68 -9.19 8.77
C LYS A 137 0.15 -7.82 9.15
N ALA A 138 -0.95 -7.81 9.91
CA ALA A 138 -1.41 -6.62 10.60
C ALA A 138 -0.40 -6.17 11.67
N THR A 139 -0.63 -5.00 12.23
CA THR A 139 0.27 -4.35 13.20
C THR A 139 0.38 -5.14 14.51
N ASP A 140 -0.68 -5.80 14.93
CA ASP A 140 -0.78 -6.52 16.20
C ASP A 140 -0.67 -8.05 16.03
N SER A 141 -1.10 -8.59 14.88
CA SER A 141 -1.18 -10.03 14.65
C SER A 141 -1.14 -10.38 13.16
N PHE A 142 -1.06 -11.68 12.86
CA PHE A 142 -1.23 -12.17 11.50
C PHE A 142 -2.71 -12.50 11.27
N VAL A 143 -3.25 -12.09 10.12
CA VAL A 143 -4.63 -12.38 9.69
C VAL A 143 -4.55 -13.43 8.58
N SER A 144 -5.16 -14.59 8.80
CA SER A 144 -5.15 -15.71 7.83
C SER A 144 -6.54 -16.04 7.28
N ASN A 145 -6.61 -17.02 6.37
CA ASN A 145 -7.88 -17.59 5.91
C ASN A 145 -8.77 -18.09 7.07
N ASP A 146 -8.19 -18.64 8.15
CA ASP A 146 -8.96 -19.14 9.30
C ASP A 146 -9.71 -18.02 10.02
N ASP A 147 -9.05 -16.88 10.18
CA ASP A 147 -9.67 -15.71 10.79
C ASP A 147 -10.84 -15.21 9.95
N VAL A 148 -10.63 -15.06 8.65
CA VAL A 148 -11.69 -14.60 7.72
C VAL A 148 -12.85 -15.59 7.67
N ASN A 149 -12.58 -16.89 7.66
CA ASN A 149 -13.62 -17.92 7.72
C ASN A 149 -14.39 -17.86 9.04
N GLY A 150 -13.71 -17.62 10.17
CA GLY A 150 -14.33 -17.41 11.47
C GLY A 150 -15.22 -16.16 11.54
N TRP A 151 -15.05 -15.21 10.61
CA TRP A 151 -15.87 -13.99 10.53
C TRP A 151 -16.90 -14.03 9.41
N LYS A 152 -16.99 -15.11 8.64
CA LYS A 152 -17.77 -15.16 7.39
C LYS A 152 -19.26 -14.91 7.58
N GLU A 153 -19.82 -15.27 8.73
CA GLU A 153 -21.22 -15.01 9.07
C GLU A 153 -21.49 -13.56 9.51
N LEU A 154 -20.43 -12.76 9.72
CA LEU A 154 -20.53 -11.38 10.20
C LEU A 154 -20.56 -10.36 9.06
N PHE A 155 -20.28 -10.76 7.82
CA PHE A 155 -20.21 -9.85 6.70
C PHE A 155 -20.73 -10.44 5.39
N GLU A 156 -21.21 -9.56 4.52
CA GLU A 156 -21.55 -9.90 3.15
C GLU A 156 -20.34 -9.72 2.22
N PRO A 157 -20.17 -10.57 1.20
CA PRO A 157 -19.07 -10.44 0.25
C PRO A 157 -18.99 -9.04 -0.39
N LYS A 158 -17.77 -8.50 -0.43
CA LYS A 158 -17.49 -7.14 -0.91
C LYS A 158 -17.59 -7.06 -2.44
N LYS A 159 -18.12 -5.93 -2.94
CA LYS A 159 -18.48 -5.78 -4.37
C LYS A 159 -17.44 -5.04 -5.21
N GLY A 160 -16.49 -4.36 -4.57
CA GLY A 160 -15.48 -3.55 -5.22
C GLY A 160 -14.27 -4.38 -5.63
N GLU A 161 -13.09 -3.90 -5.28
CA GLU A 161 -11.80 -4.50 -5.62
C GLU A 161 -10.95 -4.79 -4.39
N TRP A 162 -10.19 -5.87 -4.45
CA TRP A 162 -9.22 -6.26 -3.45
C TRP A 162 -7.82 -6.08 -4.00
N PHE A 163 -6.97 -5.34 -3.28
CA PHE A 163 -5.55 -5.17 -3.61
C PHE A 163 -4.70 -5.61 -2.43
N GLN A 164 -3.80 -6.57 -2.67
CA GLN A 164 -2.89 -7.06 -1.65
C GLN A 164 -1.44 -6.74 -2.02
N LEU A 165 -0.91 -5.69 -1.41
CA LEU A 165 0.46 -5.23 -1.56
C LEU A 165 1.34 -5.89 -0.49
N SER A 166 1.45 -7.21 -0.61
CA SER A 166 2.31 -8.08 0.21
C SER A 166 3.05 -9.08 -0.67
N CYS A 167 3.95 -9.87 -0.06
CA CYS A 167 4.43 -11.09 -0.70
C CYS A 167 3.24 -12.00 -1.06
N ALA A 168 3.37 -12.75 -2.14
CA ALA A 168 2.32 -13.59 -2.72
C ALA A 168 2.71 -15.08 -2.78
N GLY A 169 3.75 -15.46 -2.03
CA GLY A 169 4.10 -16.86 -1.77
C GLY A 169 2.93 -17.58 -1.13
N GLN A 170 2.65 -18.79 -1.61
CA GLN A 170 1.68 -19.67 -0.96
C GLN A 170 2.23 -20.14 0.38
N ASP A 171 1.35 -20.22 1.37
CA ASP A 171 1.68 -20.77 2.67
C ASP A 171 0.89 -22.07 2.87
N THR A 172 -0.24 -21.98 3.56
CA THR A 172 -1.00 -23.14 4.06
C THR A 172 -2.27 -23.44 3.27
N TYR A 173 -2.79 -22.48 2.50
CA TYR A 173 -4.09 -22.58 1.82
C TYR A 173 -3.96 -22.40 0.30
N PRO A 174 -4.78 -23.09 -0.52
CA PRO A 174 -4.80 -22.86 -1.96
C PRO A 174 -5.52 -21.54 -2.34
N GLU A 175 -6.56 -21.14 -1.59
CA GLU A 175 -7.37 -19.95 -1.86
C GLU A 175 -6.68 -18.67 -1.38
N HIS A 176 -6.65 -17.65 -2.23
CA HIS A 176 -6.18 -16.34 -1.83
C HIS A 176 -7.15 -15.73 -0.81
N ILE A 177 -6.64 -15.08 0.25
CA ILE A 177 -7.50 -14.55 1.33
C ILE A 177 -8.60 -13.60 0.83
N GLY A 178 -8.29 -12.76 -0.17
CA GLY A 178 -9.27 -11.90 -0.85
C GLY A 178 -10.39 -12.66 -1.60
N GLU A 179 -10.15 -13.89 -2.08
CA GLU A 179 -11.21 -14.71 -2.72
C GLU A 179 -12.28 -15.15 -1.72
N LEU A 180 -11.99 -15.13 -0.41
CA LEU A 180 -12.96 -15.39 0.65
C LEU A 180 -13.83 -14.16 0.97
N VAL A 181 -13.35 -12.97 0.62
CA VAL A 181 -13.97 -11.69 0.99
C VAL A 181 -14.76 -11.09 -0.17
N MET A 182 -14.26 -11.24 -1.40
CA MET A 182 -14.85 -10.59 -2.57
C MET A 182 -15.98 -11.43 -3.17
N ASN A 183 -17.00 -10.76 -3.70
CA ASN A 183 -18.09 -11.42 -4.43
C ASN A 183 -17.67 -11.96 -5.82
N ASN A 184 -16.53 -11.48 -6.34
CA ASN A 184 -16.00 -11.84 -7.65
C ASN A 184 -14.47 -11.98 -7.56
N ASN A 185 -13.99 -13.20 -7.77
CA ASN A 185 -12.56 -13.52 -7.70
C ASN A 185 -11.73 -12.79 -8.77
N ASN A 186 -12.34 -12.31 -9.86
CA ASN A 186 -11.65 -11.50 -10.87
C ASN A 186 -11.26 -10.10 -10.37
N ASN A 187 -11.82 -9.67 -9.24
CA ASN A 187 -11.51 -8.40 -8.59
C ASN A 187 -10.46 -8.56 -7.47
N VAL A 188 -9.80 -9.71 -7.38
CA VAL A 188 -8.74 -9.99 -6.41
C VAL A 188 -7.37 -9.84 -7.07
N TYR A 189 -6.70 -8.74 -6.75
CA TYR A 189 -5.42 -8.35 -7.33
C TYR A 189 -4.27 -8.54 -6.33
N TYR A 190 -3.21 -9.19 -6.81
CA TYR A 190 -1.97 -9.45 -6.07
C TYR A 190 -0.81 -9.72 -7.03
N TYR A 191 0.41 -9.51 -6.55
CA TYR A 191 1.63 -9.66 -7.34
C TYR A 191 1.83 -11.09 -7.86
N SER A 192 2.38 -11.21 -9.06
CA SER A 192 2.81 -12.49 -9.65
C SER A 192 4.25 -12.79 -9.23
N GLY A 193 4.42 -13.63 -8.21
CA GLY A 193 5.72 -14.06 -7.66
C GLY A 193 5.59 -14.45 -6.19
N GLU A 194 6.61 -15.09 -5.61
CA GLU A 194 6.60 -15.44 -4.19
C GLU A 194 6.87 -14.22 -3.29
N VAL A 195 7.78 -13.34 -3.73
CA VAL A 195 8.22 -12.18 -2.97
C VAL A 195 7.87 -10.90 -3.71
N ALA A 196 7.25 -9.95 -3.00
CA ALA A 196 7.03 -8.60 -3.50
C ALA A 196 8.15 -7.69 -3.00
N GLY A 197 8.84 -7.04 -3.94
CA GLY A 197 9.92 -6.10 -3.62
C GLY A 197 9.45 -4.65 -3.56
N THR A 198 10.27 -3.77 -2.96
CA THR A 198 10.01 -2.33 -2.84
C THR A 198 9.66 -1.66 -4.17
N THR A 199 10.29 -2.07 -5.28
CA THR A 199 10.02 -1.50 -6.62
C THR A 199 8.58 -1.76 -7.09
N MET A 200 8.03 -2.94 -6.79
CA MET A 200 6.64 -3.27 -7.14
C MET A 200 5.68 -2.36 -6.37
N PHE A 201 5.90 -2.24 -5.05
CA PHE A 201 5.13 -1.36 -4.19
C PHE A 201 5.19 0.09 -4.67
N ILE A 202 6.39 0.64 -4.91
CA ILE A 202 6.55 2.02 -5.38
C ILE A 202 5.82 2.22 -6.72
N THR A 203 5.89 1.24 -7.62
CA THR A 203 5.22 1.33 -8.92
C THR A 203 3.70 1.45 -8.74
N ASP A 204 3.07 0.61 -7.92
CA ASP A 204 1.63 0.69 -7.70
C ASP A 204 1.21 1.86 -6.80
N ALA A 205 2.08 2.32 -5.91
CA ALA A 205 1.90 3.54 -5.13
C ALA A 205 1.77 4.77 -6.04
N VAL A 206 2.56 4.86 -7.12
CA VAL A 206 2.52 6.01 -8.04
C VAL A 206 1.60 5.83 -9.24
N THR A 207 1.21 4.59 -9.59
CA THR A 207 0.40 4.31 -10.78
C THR A 207 -1.05 3.92 -10.50
N GLY A 208 -1.45 3.74 -9.24
CA GLY A 208 -2.80 3.29 -8.89
C GLY A 208 -3.03 1.84 -9.32
N PHE A 209 -2.20 0.93 -8.81
CA PHE A 209 -2.35 -0.53 -8.97
C PHE A 209 -2.19 -1.09 -10.40
N ARG A 210 -1.67 -0.31 -11.36
CA ARG A 210 -1.56 -0.75 -12.76
C ARG A 210 -0.69 -2.00 -12.92
N LEU A 211 0.42 -2.08 -12.20
CA LEU A 211 1.32 -3.24 -12.29
C LEU A 211 0.62 -4.48 -11.75
N MET A 212 -0.01 -4.38 -10.58
CA MET A 212 -0.70 -5.50 -9.95
C MET A 212 -1.87 -6.01 -10.80
N LYS A 213 -2.68 -5.10 -11.38
CA LYS A 213 -3.78 -5.47 -12.29
C LYS A 213 -3.24 -6.14 -13.55
N TYR A 214 -2.18 -5.60 -14.14
CA TYR A 214 -1.51 -6.22 -15.29
C TYR A 214 -1.03 -7.65 -14.97
N GLN A 215 -0.32 -7.83 -13.86
CA GLN A 215 0.21 -9.13 -13.44
C GLN A 215 -0.90 -10.15 -13.16
N THR A 216 -1.98 -9.72 -12.53
CA THR A 216 -3.16 -10.56 -12.25
C THR A 216 -3.88 -10.98 -13.52
N ASN A 217 -4.13 -10.04 -14.43
CA ASN A 217 -4.78 -10.33 -15.70
C ASN A 217 -3.95 -11.30 -16.55
N LYS A 218 -2.62 -11.09 -16.61
CA LYS A 218 -1.71 -11.99 -17.30
C LYS A 218 -1.75 -13.41 -16.72
N ARG A 219 -1.82 -13.54 -15.39
CA ARG A 219 -1.93 -14.83 -14.69
C ARG A 219 -3.26 -15.53 -15.01
N ASN A 220 -4.36 -14.79 -15.10
CA ASN A 220 -5.67 -15.36 -15.42
C ASN A 220 -5.79 -15.82 -16.89
N LEU A 221 -5.09 -15.15 -17.82
CA LEU A 221 -5.03 -15.58 -19.23
C LEU A 221 -4.16 -16.83 -19.46
N ALA A 222 -3.31 -17.19 -18.50
CA ALA A 222 -2.42 -18.34 -18.59
C ALA A 222 -2.99 -19.62 -17.93
N LYS A 223 -4.19 -19.53 -17.35
CA LYS A 223 -4.97 -20.67 -16.83
C LYS A 223 -5.89 -21.20 -17.92
#